data_AF-A0AAP0R900-F1
#
_entry.id   AF-A0AAP0R900-F1
#
_cell.length_a   1.000
_cell.length_b   1.000
_cell.length_c   1.000
_cell.angle_alpha   90.00
_cell.angle_beta   90.00
_cell.angle_gamma   90.00
#
_symmetry.space_group_name_H-M   'P 1'
#
loop_
_entity.id
_entity.type
_entity.pdbx_description
1 polymer ?
#
loop_
_entity_poly.entity_id
_entity_poly.type
_entity_poly.pdbx_seq_one_letter_code
_entity_poly.pdbx_strand_id
1 'polypeptide(L)'
;MVVKESSKPTVEINGLKFTYPGIDGQPPPRSTPLIGDFSLTLNAGNRCLLVGSNGADIGREAVEPHMVLVLGRSAFHNTALTSSGDLCYLGREWRQDVAFAGFDVPIQMDVSAEKMIFGVSGIDPQRRVELIKVLDIDLSWRMHKVSDGQRRPVKICIGLLKPFKVPPSLA
;
A
#
# COMPACT_ATOMS: atom_id res chain seq x y z
N MET A 1 -19.76 33.07 -4.52
CA MET A 1 -18.75 32.33 -5.32
C MET A 1 -17.90 31.54 -4.35
N VAL A 2 -18.15 30.24 -4.19
CA VAL A 2 -17.26 29.38 -3.40
C VAL A 2 -16.07 29.07 -4.30
N VAL A 3 -14.90 29.61 -3.94
CA VAL A 3 -13.64 29.23 -4.57
C VAL A 3 -13.44 27.76 -4.24
N LYS A 4 -13.57 26.87 -5.23
CA LYS A 4 -13.09 25.48 -5.10
C LYS A 4 -11.59 25.58 -4.88
N GLU A 5 -11.13 25.39 -3.65
CA GLU A 5 -9.72 25.06 -3.42
C GLU A 5 -9.41 23.84 -4.29
N SER A 6 -8.54 24.01 -5.29
CA SER A 6 -8.07 22.88 -6.08
C SER A 6 -7.23 22.01 -5.15
N SER A 7 -7.82 20.95 -4.61
CA SER A 7 -7.10 20.00 -3.77
C SER A 7 -5.92 19.46 -4.57
N LYS A 8 -4.70 19.57 -4.02
CA LYS A 8 -3.51 18.97 -4.64
C LYS A 8 -3.76 17.47 -4.88
N PRO A 9 -3.31 16.92 -6.02
CA PRO A 9 -3.48 15.51 -6.31
C PRO A 9 -2.76 14.65 -5.27
N THR A 10 -3.36 13.53 -4.92
CA THR A 10 -2.79 12.57 -3.95
C THR A 10 -1.80 11.65 -4.63
N VAL A 11 -2.08 11.23 -5.86
CA VAL A 11 -1.13 10.51 -6.72
C VAL A 11 -1.10 11.20 -8.08
N GLU A 12 0.09 11.41 -8.60
CA GLU A 12 0.30 12.01 -9.92
C GLU A 12 1.36 11.20 -10.65
N ILE A 13 1.01 10.74 -11.84
CA ILE A 13 1.88 10.02 -12.74
C ILE A 13 1.96 10.84 -14.03
N ASN A 14 3.17 11.23 -14.43
CA ASN A 14 3.40 12.15 -15.53
C ASN A 14 4.34 11.52 -16.56
N GLY A 15 3.78 11.16 -17.72
CA GLY A 15 4.55 10.67 -18.87
C GLY A 15 5.41 9.45 -18.53
N LEU A 16 4.89 8.54 -17.71
CA LEU A 16 5.63 7.38 -17.22
C LEU A 16 6.11 6.53 -18.38
N LYS A 17 7.42 6.32 -18.43
CA LYS A 17 8.10 5.45 -19.38
C LYS A 17 8.84 4.39 -18.60
N PHE A 18 8.53 3.13 -18.86
CA PHE A 18 9.12 2.01 -18.16
C PHE A 18 9.44 0.87 -19.13
N THR A 19 10.61 0.27 -18.94
CA THR A 19 11.02 -1.00 -19.54
C THR A 19 11.96 -1.69 -18.57
N TYR A 20 11.91 -3.02 -18.53
CA TYR A 20 12.87 -3.77 -17.75
C TYR A 20 14.30 -3.49 -18.23
N PRO A 21 15.26 -3.31 -17.29
CA PRO A 21 16.65 -3.16 -17.66
C PRO A 21 17.17 -4.46 -18.29
N GLY A 22 18.08 -4.30 -19.25
CA GLY A 22 18.91 -5.36 -19.77
C GLY A 22 19.97 -5.81 -18.78
N ILE A 23 20.85 -6.70 -19.22
CA ILE A 23 21.93 -7.29 -18.41
C ILE A 23 22.89 -6.22 -17.87
N ASP A 24 23.01 -5.10 -18.56
CA ASP A 24 23.84 -3.94 -18.25
C ASP A 24 23.14 -2.90 -17.33
N GLY A 25 21.92 -3.17 -16.87
CA GLY A 25 21.14 -2.24 -16.07
C GLY A 25 20.51 -1.10 -16.86
N GLN A 26 20.73 -1.03 -18.18
CA GLN A 26 20.12 -0.05 -19.06
C GLN A 26 19.01 -0.66 -19.90
N PRO A 27 18.03 0.13 -20.39
CA PRO A 27 17.08 -0.34 -21.38
C PRO A 27 17.79 -1.02 -22.55
N PRO A 28 17.38 -2.23 -22.98
CA PRO A 28 17.99 -2.87 -24.12
C PRO A 28 18.00 -1.95 -25.35
N PRO A 29 19.10 -1.86 -26.12
CA PRO A 29 19.15 -0.97 -27.27
C PRO A 29 18.02 -1.31 -28.25
N ARG A 30 17.20 -0.30 -28.60
CA ARG A 30 16.01 -0.42 -29.48
C ARG A 30 14.81 -1.18 -28.90
N SER A 31 14.73 -1.39 -27.58
CA SER A 31 13.48 -1.92 -27.00
C SER A 31 12.36 -0.89 -27.07
N THR A 32 11.15 -1.36 -27.40
CA THR A 32 9.94 -0.56 -27.20
C THR A 32 9.66 -0.54 -25.71
N PRO A 33 9.40 0.63 -25.10
CA PRO A 33 9.08 0.68 -23.68
C PRO A 33 7.83 -0.16 -23.39
N LEU A 34 7.90 -0.99 -22.35
CA LEU A 34 6.76 -1.81 -21.90
C LEU A 34 5.55 -0.91 -21.58
N ILE A 35 5.84 0.27 -21.03
CA ILE A 35 4.86 1.33 -20.81
C ILE A 35 5.44 2.63 -21.35
N GLY A 36 4.70 3.26 -22.26
CA GLY A 36 5.06 4.55 -22.84
C GLY A 36 3.97 5.57 -22.59
N ASP A 37 4.38 6.75 -22.13
CA ASP A 37 3.54 7.95 -22.03
C ASP A 37 2.27 7.78 -21.16
N PHE A 38 2.39 6.99 -20.10
CA PHE A 38 1.28 6.77 -19.18
C PHE A 38 1.17 7.92 -18.18
N SER A 39 0.03 8.60 -18.15
CA SER A 39 -0.25 9.67 -17.19
C SER A 39 -1.56 9.41 -16.44
N LEU A 40 -1.56 9.64 -15.13
CA LEU A 40 -2.71 9.39 -14.26
C LEU A 40 -2.68 10.36 -13.08
N THR A 41 -3.82 10.98 -12.78
CA THR A 41 -3.99 11.81 -11.59
C THR A 41 -5.10 11.24 -10.72
N LEU A 42 -4.79 10.94 -9.46
CA LEU A 42 -5.76 10.50 -8.47
C LEU A 42 -5.85 11.54 -7.36
N ASN A 43 -7.09 11.97 -7.10
CA ASN A 43 -7.43 12.86 -6.01
C ASN A 43 -7.80 12.08 -4.75
N ALA A 44 -7.83 12.79 -3.63
CA ALA A 44 -8.20 12.20 -2.35
C ALA A 44 -9.62 11.58 -2.42
N GLY A 45 -9.76 10.38 -1.84
CA GLY A 45 -11.01 9.60 -1.88
C GLY A 45 -11.30 8.86 -3.19
N ASN A 46 -10.47 9.02 -4.23
CA ASN A 46 -10.61 8.21 -5.44
C ASN A 46 -10.35 6.72 -5.14
N ARG A 47 -11.19 5.87 -5.72
CA ARG A 47 -11.03 4.41 -5.70
C ARG A 47 -10.74 3.97 -7.12
N CYS A 48 -9.50 3.57 -7.39
CA CYS A 48 -9.03 3.21 -8.72
C CYS A 48 -8.72 1.70 -8.77
N LEU A 49 -9.18 1.03 -9.82
CA LEU A 49 -8.82 -0.35 -10.13
C LEU A 49 -8.03 -0.34 -11.44
N LEU A 50 -6.74 -0.67 -11.37
CA LEU A 50 -5.91 -0.86 -12.54
C LEU A 50 -5.97 -2.34 -12.97
N VAL A 51 -6.38 -2.59 -14.21
CA VAL A 51 -6.51 -3.93 -14.78
C VAL A 51 -5.62 -4.04 -16.02
N GLY A 52 -4.95 -5.17 -16.17
CA GLY A 52 -4.12 -5.48 -17.32
C GLY A 52 -3.88 -6.98 -17.46
N SER A 53 -3.33 -7.38 -18.60
CA SER A 53 -2.88 -8.75 -18.83
C SER A 53 -1.76 -9.14 -17.84
N ASN A 54 -1.57 -10.45 -17.61
CA ASN A 54 -0.47 -10.93 -16.78
C ASN A 54 0.88 -10.38 -17.30
N GLY A 55 1.69 -9.78 -16.42
CA GLY A 55 2.96 -9.14 -16.77
C GLY A 55 2.86 -7.66 -17.18
N ALA A 56 1.67 -7.07 -17.15
CA ALA A 56 1.48 -5.62 -17.27
C ALA A 56 1.67 -4.87 -15.93
N ASP A 57 2.18 -5.54 -14.90
CA ASP A 57 2.44 -4.95 -13.59
C ASP A 57 3.77 -4.20 -13.55
N ILE A 58 3.69 -2.92 -13.23
CA ILE A 58 4.83 -2.06 -12.92
C ILE A 58 5.22 -2.36 -11.47
N GLY A 59 6.13 -3.30 -11.27
CA GLY A 59 6.41 -3.86 -9.94
C GLY A 59 7.70 -3.34 -9.33
N ARG A 60 7.61 -2.41 -8.36
CA ARG A 60 8.72 -2.04 -7.44
C ARG A 60 9.99 -1.42 -8.04
N GLU A 61 10.18 -1.38 -9.35
CA GLU A 61 11.35 -0.70 -9.93
C GLU A 61 11.28 0.83 -9.78
N ALA A 62 12.42 1.43 -9.45
CA ALA A 62 12.55 2.87 -9.37
C ALA A 62 12.44 3.50 -10.76
N VAL A 63 11.59 4.52 -10.89
CA VAL A 63 11.49 5.37 -12.08
C VAL A 63 12.05 6.76 -11.77
N GLU A 64 12.17 7.60 -12.79
CA GLU A 64 12.67 8.96 -12.62
C GLU A 64 11.88 9.74 -11.53
N PRO A 65 12.54 10.56 -10.70
CA PRO A 65 11.92 11.12 -9.50
C PRO A 65 10.63 11.93 -9.72
N HIS A 66 10.48 12.54 -10.89
CA HIS A 66 9.36 13.40 -11.25
C HIS A 66 8.19 12.64 -11.90
N MET A 67 8.37 11.38 -12.30
CA MET A 67 7.36 10.63 -13.05
C MET A 67 6.23 10.12 -12.15
N VAL A 68 6.50 9.85 -10.88
CA VAL A 68 5.49 9.34 -9.92
C VAL A 68 5.60 10.10 -8.61
N LEU A 69 4.59 10.91 -8.33
CA LEU A 69 4.47 11.70 -7.12
C LEU A 69 3.31 11.17 -6.26
N VAL A 70 3.58 10.98 -4.97
CA VAL A 70 2.58 10.67 -3.94
C VAL A 70 2.59 11.79 -2.92
N LEU A 71 1.44 12.44 -2.72
CA LEU A 71 1.29 13.63 -1.87
C LEU A 71 2.30 14.74 -2.24
N GLY A 72 2.60 14.88 -3.54
CA GLY A 72 3.57 15.84 -4.08
C GLY A 72 5.04 15.49 -3.83
N ARG A 73 5.37 14.26 -3.43
CA ARG A 73 6.74 13.78 -3.18
C ARG A 73 7.06 12.60 -4.09
N SER A 74 8.33 12.47 -4.51
CA SER A 74 8.76 11.36 -5.35
C SER A 74 8.58 10.01 -4.66
N ALA A 75 7.83 9.10 -5.30
CA ALA A 75 7.44 7.81 -4.71
C ALA A 75 8.62 6.87 -4.42
N PHE A 76 9.67 6.90 -5.24
CA PHE A 76 10.80 5.97 -5.16
C PHE A 76 12.06 6.57 -4.53
N HIS A 77 12.14 7.90 -4.45
CA HIS A 77 13.36 8.61 -4.02
C HIS A 77 13.20 9.31 -2.67
N ASN A 78 11.97 9.41 -2.15
CA ASN A 78 11.71 10.03 -0.86
C ASN A 78 11.46 8.96 0.22
N THR A 79 12.51 8.61 0.97
CA THR A 79 12.44 7.64 2.08
C THR A 79 11.47 8.07 3.19
N ALA A 80 11.21 9.38 3.33
CA ALA A 80 10.29 9.89 4.34
C ALA A 80 8.81 9.53 4.05
N LEU A 81 8.44 9.18 2.81
CA LEU A 81 7.09 8.69 2.50
C LEU A 81 6.77 7.35 3.16
N THR A 82 7.77 6.46 3.24
CA THR A 82 7.62 5.14 3.86
C THR A 82 7.73 5.24 5.39
N SER A 83 8.56 6.15 5.90
CA SER A 83 8.80 6.30 7.34
C SER A 83 7.76 7.18 8.06
N SER A 84 7.01 8.05 7.34
CA SER A 84 6.04 8.94 7.98
C SER A 84 4.70 8.30 8.34
N GLY A 85 4.42 7.09 7.84
CA GLY A 85 3.12 6.43 8.00
C GLY A 85 1.99 7.05 7.16
N ASP A 86 2.31 7.98 6.25
CA ASP A 86 1.33 8.65 5.39
C ASP A 86 0.80 7.72 4.27
N LEU A 87 1.54 6.67 3.92
CA LEU A 87 1.22 5.69 2.88
C LEU A 87 1.16 4.27 3.48
N CYS A 88 0.13 3.50 3.12
CA CYS A 88 0.06 2.07 3.39
C CYS A 88 0.05 1.31 2.06
N TYR A 89 0.99 0.38 1.89
CA TYR A 89 1.08 -0.50 0.72
C TYR A 89 0.79 -1.93 1.12
N LEU A 90 -0.27 -2.52 0.57
CA LEU A 90 -0.64 -3.92 0.75
C LEU A 90 -0.22 -4.70 -0.51
N GLY A 91 1.02 -5.22 -0.50
CA GLY A 91 1.61 -5.94 -1.64
C GLY A 91 1.18 -7.40 -1.77
N ARG A 92 1.62 -8.05 -2.85
CA ARG A 92 1.45 -9.50 -3.08
C ARG A 92 2.10 -10.35 -1.98
N GLU A 93 3.28 -9.92 -1.53
CA GLU A 93 3.94 -10.46 -0.36
C GLU A 93 3.55 -9.60 0.84
N TRP A 94 2.77 -10.16 1.76
CA TRP A 94 2.33 -9.49 2.98
C TRP A 94 3.49 -9.40 3.98
N ARG A 95 4.46 -8.53 3.68
CA ARG A 95 5.61 -8.21 4.53
C ARG A 95 5.28 -6.91 5.27
N GLN A 96 4.91 -7.01 6.54
CA GLN A 96 4.77 -5.86 7.41
C GLN A 96 5.58 -6.08 8.67
N ASP A 97 6.33 -5.06 9.10
CA ASP A 97 6.92 -5.02 10.44
C ASP A 97 5.78 -5.01 11.47
N VAL A 98 5.45 -6.19 11.98
CA VAL A 98 4.74 -6.28 13.25
C VAL A 98 5.74 -5.94 14.34
N ALA A 99 5.48 -4.85 15.07
CA ALA A 99 6.33 -4.34 16.15
C ALA A 99 6.67 -5.38 17.25
N PHE A 100 5.99 -6.51 17.27
CA PHE A 100 6.22 -7.61 18.21
C PHE A 100 7.07 -8.77 17.63
N ALA A 101 7.27 -8.86 16.31
CA ALA A 101 7.90 -10.05 15.70
C ALA A 101 9.17 -9.74 14.90
N GLY A 102 9.44 -8.48 14.54
CA GLY A 102 10.56 -8.17 13.66
C GLY A 102 10.40 -8.76 12.25
N PHE A 103 11.40 -8.50 11.42
CA PHE A 103 11.43 -8.88 10.02
C PHE A 103 11.27 -10.40 9.86
N ASP A 104 10.46 -10.83 8.90
CA ASP A 104 10.41 -12.23 8.43
C ASP A 104 9.93 -13.29 9.44
N VAL A 105 8.96 -12.97 10.30
CA VAL A 105 8.34 -14.01 11.12
C VAL A 105 7.20 -14.69 10.34
N PRO A 106 7.35 -15.95 9.90
CA PRO A 106 6.24 -16.71 9.37
C PRO A 106 5.12 -16.71 10.40
N ILE A 107 3.89 -16.48 9.94
CA ILE A 107 2.65 -16.53 10.74
C ILE A 107 2.34 -18.01 11.07
N GLN A 108 3.31 -18.68 11.69
CA GLN A 108 3.31 -20.07 12.13
C GLN A 108 3.51 -20.17 13.65
N MET A 109 3.86 -19.07 14.34
CA MET A 109 3.79 -19.03 15.79
C MET A 109 2.34 -19.14 16.29
N ASP A 110 2.15 -19.77 17.46
CA ASP A 110 0.87 -19.82 18.15
C ASP A 110 0.49 -18.44 18.70
N VAL A 111 -0.03 -17.61 17.81
CA VAL A 111 -0.52 -16.27 18.10
C VAL A 111 -1.99 -16.20 17.72
N SER A 112 -2.82 -15.65 18.61
CA SER A 112 -4.21 -15.34 18.31
C SER A 112 -4.33 -14.04 17.50
N ALA A 113 -5.41 -13.91 16.72
CA ALA A 113 -5.76 -12.66 16.06
C ALA A 113 -5.87 -11.51 17.07
N GLU A 114 -6.42 -11.77 18.25
CA GLU A 114 -6.43 -10.83 19.38
C GLU A 114 -5.03 -10.29 19.71
N LYS A 115 -4.06 -11.17 19.96
CA LYS A 115 -2.71 -10.76 20.34
C LYS A 115 -2.02 -9.97 19.23
N MET A 116 -2.28 -10.31 17.97
CA MET A 116 -1.77 -9.54 16.83
C MET A 116 -2.39 -8.13 16.73
N ILE A 117 -3.70 -8.01 16.88
CA ILE A 117 -4.41 -6.73 16.70
C ILE A 117 -4.21 -5.81 17.90
N PHE A 118 -4.29 -6.34 19.12
CA PHE A 118 -4.11 -5.59 20.36
C PHE A 118 -2.64 -5.37 20.71
N GLY A 119 -1.72 -6.16 20.15
CA GLY A 119 -0.28 -5.95 20.30
C GLY A 119 0.25 -4.68 19.61
N VAL A 120 -0.54 -4.05 18.74
CA VAL A 120 -0.20 -2.76 18.15
C VAL A 120 -0.60 -1.63 19.11
N SER A 121 0.41 -0.94 19.65
CA SER A 121 0.26 0.19 20.57
C SER A 121 -0.07 1.50 19.84
N GLY A 122 -0.66 2.46 20.57
CA GLY A 122 -0.95 3.80 20.05
C GLY A 122 -2.07 3.86 19.02
N ILE A 123 -2.96 2.87 19.00
CA ILE A 123 -4.12 2.81 18.08
C ILE A 123 -5.38 3.26 18.80
N ASP A 124 -6.20 4.06 18.11
CA ASP A 124 -7.53 4.42 18.56
C ASP A 124 -8.41 3.16 18.77
N PRO A 125 -8.92 2.93 19.99
CA PRO A 125 -9.79 1.79 20.28
C PRO A 125 -11.04 1.71 19.40
N GLN A 126 -11.65 2.85 19.03
CA GLN A 126 -12.86 2.86 18.20
C GLN A 126 -12.57 2.33 16.80
N ARG A 127 -11.51 2.85 16.16
CA ARG A 127 -11.04 2.35 14.86
C ARG A 127 -10.74 0.84 14.89
N ARG A 128 -10.11 0.34 15.96
CA ARG A 128 -9.81 -1.09 16.10
C ARG A 128 -11.10 -1.92 16.10
N VAL A 129 -12.09 -1.53 16.92
CA VAL A 129 -13.38 -2.22 17.01
C VAL A 129 -14.12 -2.18 15.67
N GLU A 130 -14.11 -1.04 14.98
CA GLU A 130 -14.72 -0.89 13.66
C GLU A 130 -14.07 -1.82 12.63
N LEU A 131 -12.73 -1.87 12.56
CA LEU A 131 -12.03 -2.75 11.63
C LEU A 131 -12.27 -4.24 11.92
N ILE A 132 -12.30 -4.65 13.20
CA ILE A 132 -12.63 -6.03 13.59
C ILE A 132 -14.04 -6.39 13.08
N LYS A 133 -15.00 -5.48 13.26
CA LYS A 133 -16.40 -5.68 12.84
C LYS A 133 -16.55 -5.71 11.32
N VAL A 134 -15.95 -4.76 10.60
CA VAL A 134 -16.09 -4.65 9.14
C VAL A 134 -15.40 -5.80 8.40
N LEU A 135 -14.27 -6.28 8.94
CA LEU A 135 -13.51 -7.39 8.35
C LEU A 135 -13.97 -8.78 8.85
N ASP A 136 -15.00 -8.83 9.70
CA ASP A 136 -15.57 -10.05 10.29
C ASP A 136 -14.49 -10.96 10.92
N ILE A 137 -13.69 -10.37 11.81
CA ILE A 137 -12.57 -11.06 12.45
C ILE A 137 -12.99 -11.65 13.78
N ASP A 138 -12.81 -12.95 13.92
CA ASP A 138 -12.89 -13.62 15.21
C ASP A 138 -11.52 -13.57 15.91
N LEU A 139 -11.50 -12.89 17.05
CA LEU A 139 -10.30 -12.66 17.87
C LEU A 139 -9.70 -13.96 18.43
N SER A 140 -10.50 -15.04 18.56
CA SER A 140 -10.07 -16.34 19.06
C SER A 140 -9.25 -17.14 18.04
N TRP A 141 -9.26 -16.73 16.76
CA TRP A 141 -8.54 -17.40 15.69
C TRP A 141 -7.06 -17.55 16.01
N ARG A 142 -6.60 -18.80 15.95
CA ARG A 142 -5.19 -19.14 16.03
C ARG A 142 -4.61 -19.14 14.64
N MET A 143 -3.64 -18.27 14.38
CA MET A 143 -3.17 -18.03 13.03
C MET A 143 -2.59 -19.28 12.34
N HIS A 144 -2.07 -20.23 13.13
CA HIS A 144 -1.60 -21.53 12.62
C HIS A 144 -2.73 -22.54 12.32
N LYS A 145 -3.96 -22.34 12.83
CA LYS A 145 -5.11 -23.27 12.66
C LYS A 145 -6.15 -22.80 11.65
N VAL A 146 -6.08 -21.55 11.21
CA VAL A 146 -7.07 -20.96 10.29
C VAL A 146 -6.61 -20.99 8.84
N SER A 147 -7.56 -21.03 7.91
CA SER A 147 -7.30 -21.02 6.46
C SER A 147 -6.72 -19.69 6.00
N ASP A 148 -6.09 -19.65 4.83
CA ASP A 148 -5.59 -18.39 4.25
C ASP A 148 -6.70 -17.34 4.03
N GLY A 149 -7.92 -17.80 3.72
CA GLY A 149 -9.10 -16.95 3.63
C GLY A 149 -9.45 -16.24 4.94
N GLN A 150 -9.24 -16.90 6.08
CA GLN A 150 -9.44 -16.33 7.42
C GLN A 150 -8.23 -15.51 7.89
N ARG A 151 -7.00 -15.89 7.49
CA ARG A 151 -5.80 -15.11 7.80
C ARG A 151 -5.82 -13.74 7.14
N ARG A 152 -6.37 -13.65 5.92
CA ARG A 152 -6.32 -12.44 5.09
C ARG A 152 -7.01 -11.22 5.72
N PRO A 153 -8.25 -11.31 6.25
CA PRO A 153 -8.87 -10.24 7.01
C PRO A 153 -8.02 -9.74 8.18
N VAL A 154 -7.41 -10.65 8.96
CA VAL A 154 -6.55 -10.28 10.10
C VAL A 154 -5.34 -9.48 9.64
N LYS A 155 -4.67 -9.90 8.56
CA LYS A 155 -3.53 -9.16 7.98
C LYS A 155 -3.94 -7.78 7.46
N ILE A 156 -5.08 -7.70 6.77
CA ILE A 156 -5.64 -6.43 6.30
C ILE A 156 -5.93 -5.50 7.49
N CYS A 157 -6.54 -6.02 8.56
CA CYS A 157 -6.81 -5.26 9.77
C CYS A 157 -5.54 -4.63 10.33
N ILE A 158 -4.48 -5.43 10.55
CA ILE A 158 -3.18 -4.94 11.06
C ILE A 158 -2.60 -3.84 10.16
N GLY A 159 -2.68 -4.01 8.84
CA GLY A 159 -2.25 -3.01 7.86
C GLY A 159 -3.03 -1.69 7.92
N LEU A 160 -4.30 -1.74 8.32
CA LEU A 160 -5.20 -0.59 8.39
C LEU A 160 -5.32 0.02 9.80
N LEU A 161 -4.78 -0.62 10.85
CA LEU A 161 -4.87 -0.17 12.25
C LEU A 161 -4.28 1.23 12.42
N LYS A 162 -3.09 1.48 11.86
CA LYS A 162 -2.52 2.84 11.84
C LYS A 162 -3.25 3.65 10.77
N PRO A 163 -3.83 4.81 11.13
CA PRO A 163 -4.41 5.70 10.13
C PRO A 163 -3.31 6.21 9.20
N PHE A 164 -3.49 5.99 7.90
CA PHE A 164 -2.69 6.60 6.85
C PHE A 164 -3.44 7.82 6.31
N LYS A 165 -2.72 8.75 5.68
CA LYS A 165 -3.34 9.95 5.12
C LYS A 165 -4.17 9.55 3.88
N VAL A 166 -5.47 9.38 4.10
CA VAL A 166 -6.48 9.54 3.06
C VAL A 166 -7.14 10.88 3.38
N PRO A 167 -6.75 11.99 2.74
CA PRO A 167 -7.45 13.25 2.98
C PRO A 167 -8.94 13.03 2.70
N PRO A 168 -9.85 13.56 3.54
CA PRO A 168 -11.26 13.27 3.42
C PRO A 168 -11.77 13.73 2.05
N SER A 169 -12.51 12.85 1.36
CA SER A 169 -13.47 13.33 0.37
C SER A 169 -14.55 14.04 1.16
N LEU A 170 -14.60 15.37 1.09
CA LEU A 170 -15.77 16.13 1.49
C LEU A 170 -16.95 15.58 0.69
N ALA A 171 -17.80 14.80 1.37
CA ALA A 171 -19.11 14.39 0.91
C ALA A 171 -20.10 15.55 1.11
#